data_AF-A0A6J8EQD1-F1
#
_entry.id   AF-A0A6J8EQD1-F1
#
_cell.length_a   1.000
_cell.length_b   1.000
_cell.length_c   1.000
_cell.angle_alpha   90.00
_cell.angle_beta   90.00
_cell.angle_gamma   90.00
#
_symmetry.space_group_name_H-M   'P 1'
#
loop_
_entity.id
_entity.type
_entity.pdbx_description
1 polymer ?
#
loop_
_entity_poly.entity_id
_entity_poly.type
_entity_poly.pdbx_seq_one_letter_code
_entity_poly.pdbx_strand_id
1 'polypeptide(L)'
;MELRLPGDKLSLLKQELTDFGNRKRASKKQLQSLAGKLNWASTVVHGGRVFLRRIIDSITQLQHDWHKILIKGDIMQDILWWQNFISTFNGKSLILDEYPVTSVYTDACPEGGGGHFGSDWFYAKWDADFAFTKDLHINELEALSVVLAAIRWGKTWQNKKVICVL
;
A
#
# COMPACT_ATOMS: atom_id res chain seq x y z
N MET A 1 -19.71 -11.37 1.96
CA MET A 1 -19.26 -11.73 3.32
C MET A 1 -18.10 -10.82 3.67
N GLU A 2 -18.16 -10.07 4.76
CA GLU A 2 -17.12 -9.11 5.14
C GLU A 2 -16.37 -9.59 6.38
N LEU A 3 -15.04 -9.59 6.31
CA LEU A 3 -14.15 -9.93 7.41
C LEU A 3 -13.60 -8.61 7.96
N ARG A 4 -13.98 -8.27 9.19
CA ARG A 4 -13.59 -7.01 9.86
C ARG A 4 -12.88 -7.31 11.17
N LEU A 5 -11.91 -6.46 11.52
CA LEU A 5 -11.39 -6.37 12.89
C LEU A 5 -12.50 -5.80 13.79
N PRO A 6 -12.77 -6.40 14.96
CA PRO A 6 -13.62 -5.80 15.99
C PRO A 6 -13.10 -4.41 16.37
N GLY A 7 -14.03 -3.48 16.61
CA GLY A 7 -13.72 -2.06 16.85
C GLY A 7 -12.69 -1.83 17.95
N ASP A 8 -12.80 -2.55 19.07
CA ASP A 8 -11.89 -2.40 20.21
C ASP A 8 -10.44 -2.76 19.84
N LYS A 9 -10.26 -3.87 19.11
CA LYS A 9 -8.93 -4.31 18.68
C LYS A 9 -8.34 -3.39 17.62
N LEU A 10 -9.17 -2.82 16.75
CA LEU A 10 -8.74 -1.82 15.78
C LEU A 10 -8.25 -0.54 16.48
N SER A 11 -9.00 -0.06 17.48
CA SER A 11 -8.65 1.14 18.24
C SER A 11 -7.34 0.95 19.01
N LEU A 12 -7.16 -0.20 19.67
CA LEU A 12 -5.90 -0.55 20.35
C LEU A 12 -4.72 -0.59 19.38
N LEU A 13 -4.89 -1.19 18.20
CA LEU A 13 -3.82 -1.28 17.21
C LEU A 13 -3.48 0.10 16.62
N LYS A 14 -4.46 0.98 16.41
CA LYS A 14 -4.22 2.37 15.99
C LYS A 14 -3.43 3.16 17.03
N GLN A 15 -3.80 3.02 18.30
CA GLN A 15 -3.08 3.68 19.39
C GLN A 15 -1.64 3.20 19.44
N GLU A 16 -1.42 1.89 19.37
CA GLU A 16 -0.06 1.32 19.37
C GLU A 16 0.74 1.77 18.16
N LEU A 17 0.15 1.78 16.95
CA LEU A 17 0.81 2.33 15.77
C LEU A 17 1.17 3.81 15.95
N THR A 18 0.30 4.61 16.57
CA THR A 18 0.55 6.03 16.87
C THR A 18 1.73 6.17 17.84
N ASP A 19 1.77 5.35 18.89
CA ASP A 19 2.88 5.32 19.84
C ASP A 19 4.19 4.93 19.15
N PHE A 20 4.18 3.96 18.24
CA PHE A 20 5.35 3.57 17.46
C PHE A 20 5.82 4.66 16.50
N GLY A 21 4.89 5.41 15.88
CA GLY A 21 5.23 6.56 15.03
C GLY A 21 5.93 7.70 15.79
N ASN A 22 5.63 7.86 17.08
CA ASN A 22 6.26 8.87 17.94
C ASN A 22 7.56 8.39 18.61
N ARG A 23 7.90 7.09 18.52
CA ARG A 23 9.09 6.52 19.16
C ARG A 23 10.30 6.65 18.25
N LYS A 24 11.44 7.01 18.85
CA LYS A 24 12.74 6.97 18.15
C LYS A 24 13.28 5.54 18.01
N ARG A 25 13.05 4.68 19.01
CA ARG A 25 13.57 3.30 19.05
C ARG A 25 12.54 2.33 19.58
N ALA A 26 12.55 1.10 19.07
CA ALA A 26 11.78 -0.02 19.58
C ALA A 26 12.65 -1.26 19.77
N SER A 27 12.34 -2.07 20.78
CA SER A 27 13.01 -3.35 20.99
C SER A 27 12.48 -4.44 20.06
N LYS A 28 13.26 -5.51 19.88
CA LYS A 28 12.83 -6.72 19.16
C LYS A 28 11.50 -7.25 19.70
N LYS A 29 11.38 -7.38 21.03
CA LYS A 29 10.14 -7.83 21.69
C LYS A 29 8.94 -6.94 21.38
N GLN A 30 9.13 -5.62 21.35
CA GLN A 30 8.08 -4.66 21.01
C GLN A 30 7.65 -4.82 19.54
N LEU A 31 8.61 -4.95 18.64
CA LEU A 31 8.35 -5.13 17.20
C LEU A 31 7.68 -6.48 16.91
N GLN A 32 8.06 -7.56 17.60
CA GLN A 32 7.40 -8.86 17.49
C GLN A 32 5.94 -8.80 17.93
N SER A 33 5.65 -8.10 19.04
CA SER A 33 4.28 -7.87 19.50
C SER A 33 3.47 -7.10 18.45
N LEU A 34 4.03 -6.02 17.90
CA LEU A 34 3.40 -5.24 16.84
C LEU A 34 3.18 -6.10 15.57
N ALA A 35 4.20 -6.82 15.12
CA ALA A 35 4.13 -7.68 13.95
C ALA A 35 3.06 -8.78 14.10
N GLY A 36 2.90 -9.36 15.28
CA GLY A 36 1.84 -10.34 15.55
C GLY A 36 0.43 -9.74 15.36
N LYS A 37 0.20 -8.52 15.85
CA LYS A 37 -1.07 -7.81 15.67
C LYS A 37 -1.30 -7.41 14.21
N LEU A 38 -0.26 -6.92 13.54
CA LEU A 38 -0.30 -6.56 12.12
C LEU A 38 -0.48 -7.78 11.21
N ASN A 39 0.03 -8.95 11.58
CA ASN A 39 -0.21 -10.20 10.84
C ASN A 39 -1.68 -10.56 10.84
N TRP A 40 -2.34 -10.42 12.00
CA TRP A 40 -3.78 -10.59 12.08
C TRP A 40 -4.53 -9.50 11.30
N ALA A 41 -4.13 -8.23 11.40
CA ALA A 41 -4.73 -7.15 10.60
C ALA A 41 -4.54 -7.36 9.09
N SER A 42 -3.43 -7.96 8.65
CA SER A 42 -3.16 -8.31 7.25
C SER A 42 -4.11 -9.36 6.69
N THR A 43 -4.92 -10.01 7.53
CA THR A 43 -6.00 -10.89 7.06
C THR A 43 -7.18 -10.12 6.52
N VAL A 44 -7.38 -8.85 6.91
CA VAL A 44 -8.49 -8.00 6.44
C VAL A 44 -8.03 -6.78 5.66
N VAL A 45 -6.75 -6.40 5.78
CA VAL A 45 -6.14 -5.28 5.06
C VAL A 45 -5.42 -5.80 3.83
N HIS A 46 -5.99 -5.57 2.65
CA HIS A 46 -5.36 -5.95 1.38
C HIS A 46 -4.01 -5.23 1.19
N GLY A 47 -3.00 -5.94 0.71
CA GLY A 47 -1.63 -5.41 0.54
C GLY A 47 -0.81 -5.26 1.84
N GLY A 48 -1.42 -5.36 3.02
CA GLY A 48 -0.73 -5.15 4.30
C GLY A 48 0.45 -6.09 4.57
N ARG A 49 0.42 -7.31 4.02
CA ARG A 49 1.50 -8.30 4.18
C ARG A 49 2.86 -7.81 3.66
N VAL A 50 2.88 -6.98 2.62
CA VAL A 50 4.14 -6.46 2.04
C VAL A 50 4.81 -5.52 3.04
N PHE A 51 4.05 -4.60 3.63
CA PHE A 51 4.53 -3.64 4.63
C PHE A 51 4.89 -4.33 5.94
N LEU A 52 4.14 -5.37 6.33
CA LEU A 52 4.49 -6.23 7.46
C LEU A 52 5.82 -6.98 7.24
N ARG A 53 6.08 -7.45 6.01
CA ARG A 53 7.27 -8.25 5.72
C ARG A 53 8.56 -7.49 6.04
N ARG A 54 8.64 -6.20 5.67
CA ARG A 54 9.78 -5.32 5.99
C ARG A 54 10.00 -5.16 7.49
N ILE A 55 8.93 -5.05 8.28
CA ILE A 55 9.00 -5.03 9.74
C ILE A 55 9.58 -6.35 10.26
N ILE A 56 9.13 -7.50 9.72
CA ILE A 56 9.63 -8.82 10.10
C ILE A 56 11.12 -8.96 9.75
N ASP A 57 11.54 -8.53 8.56
CA ASP A 57 12.94 -8.60 8.14
C ASP A 57 13.85 -7.73 9.03
N SER A 58 13.32 -6.63 9.58
CA SER A 58 14.02 -5.81 10.58
C SER A 58 14.14 -6.53 11.94
N ILE A 59 13.16 -7.35 12.31
CA ILE A 59 13.18 -8.16 13.53
C ILE A 59 14.22 -9.30 13.42
N THR A 60 14.33 -9.94 12.25
CA THR A 60 15.25 -11.08 12.05
C THR A 60 16.72 -10.67 12.11
N GLN A 61 17.04 -9.39 11.87
CA GLN A 61 18.38 -8.85 12.05
C GLN A 61 18.80 -8.73 13.53
N LEU A 62 17.86 -8.80 14.48
CA LEU A 62 18.13 -8.66 15.91
C LEU A 62 18.30 -10.03 16.57
N GLN A 63 19.42 -10.23 17.26
CA GLN A 63 19.69 -11.49 17.97
C GLN A 63 18.84 -11.65 19.24
N HIS A 64 18.86 -10.67 20.13
CA HIS A 64 18.19 -10.76 21.44
C HIS A 64 16.96 -9.86 21.56
N ASP A 65 16.05 -10.21 22.48
CA ASP A 65 14.76 -9.54 22.68
C ASP A 65 14.86 -8.08 23.14
N TRP A 66 15.95 -7.73 23.83
CA TRP A 66 16.24 -6.39 24.31
C TRP A 66 16.96 -5.51 23.29
N HIS A 67 17.44 -6.07 22.17
CA HIS A 67 18.06 -5.27 21.11
C HIS A 67 17.05 -4.28 20.56
N LYS A 68 17.52 -3.05 20.29
CA LYS A 68 16.69 -1.96 19.80
C LYS A 68 17.15 -1.52 18.43
N ILE A 69 16.19 -1.20 17.56
CA ILE A 69 16.44 -0.54 16.29
C ILE A 69 15.90 0.88 16.32
N LEU A 70 16.46 1.72 15.45
CA LEU A 70 15.92 3.05 15.19
C LEU A 70 14.68 2.91 14.30
N ILE A 71 13.58 3.55 14.66
CA ILE A 71 12.41 3.67 13.80
C ILE A 71 12.65 4.85 12.86
N LYS A 72 13.22 4.57 11.70
CA LYS A 72 13.51 5.57 10.65
C LYS A 72 13.45 4.88 9.27
N GLY A 73 13.31 5.70 8.22
CA GLY A 73 13.29 5.21 6.84
C GLY A 73 12.08 4.32 6.60
N ASP A 74 12.31 3.18 5.96
CA ASP A 74 11.27 2.25 5.52
C ASP A 74 10.35 1.80 6.64
N ILE A 75 10.88 1.52 7.84
CA ILE A 75 10.07 1.07 8.99
C ILE A 75 9.09 2.17 9.42
N MET A 76 9.53 3.44 9.42
CA MET A 76 8.64 4.55 9.73
C MET A 76 7.56 4.69 8.65
N GLN A 77 7.94 4.57 7.38
CA GLN A 77 6.98 4.61 6.27
C GLN A 77 5.96 3.46 6.35
N ASP A 78 6.38 2.25 6.75
CA ASP A 78 5.50 1.11 7.00
C ASP A 78 4.50 1.40 8.13
N ILE A 79 4.98 1.96 9.25
CA ILE A 79 4.11 2.33 10.38
C ILE A 79 3.08 3.38 9.94
N LEU A 80 3.50 4.42 9.22
CA LEU A 80 2.61 5.46 8.71
C LEU A 80 1.61 4.89 7.70
N TRP A 81 2.05 3.99 6.82
CA TRP A 81 1.16 3.28 5.91
C TRP A 81 0.07 2.54 6.69
N TRP A 82 0.47 1.75 7.70
CA TRP A 82 -0.49 1.05 8.55
C TRP A 82 -1.46 1.98 9.26
N GLN A 83 -1.00 3.12 9.80
CA GLN A 83 -1.88 4.12 10.42
C GLN A 83 -2.95 4.65 9.46
N ASN A 84 -2.55 5.00 8.23
CA ASN A 84 -3.42 5.61 7.23
C ASN A 84 -4.40 4.60 6.62
N PHE A 85 -3.95 3.37 6.39
CA PHE A 85 -4.67 2.40 5.58
C PHE A 85 -5.45 1.36 6.38
N ILE A 86 -5.13 1.14 7.67
CA ILE A 86 -5.86 0.17 8.49
C ILE A 86 -7.34 0.54 8.64
N SER A 87 -7.67 1.83 8.78
CA SER A 87 -9.07 2.29 8.84
C SER A 87 -9.78 2.13 7.50
N THR A 88 -9.04 2.39 6.42
CA THR A 88 -9.57 2.46 5.07
C THR A 88 -9.89 1.08 4.54
N PHE A 89 -9.09 0.07 4.87
CA PHE A 89 -9.28 -1.31 4.39
C PHE A 89 -9.95 -2.23 5.40
N ASN A 90 -10.09 -1.85 6.68
CA ASN A 90 -10.78 -2.69 7.64
C ASN A 90 -12.22 -2.97 7.21
N GLY A 91 -12.50 -4.23 6.88
CA GLY A 91 -13.82 -4.65 6.44
C GLY A 91 -14.18 -4.30 5.01
N LYS A 92 -13.22 -3.84 4.20
CA LYS A 92 -13.37 -3.83 2.75
C LYS A 92 -13.08 -5.23 2.22
N SER A 93 -13.95 -5.69 1.33
CA SER A 93 -14.10 -7.11 0.98
C SER A 93 -12.76 -7.77 0.62
N LEU A 94 -12.42 -8.85 1.34
CA LEU A 94 -11.39 -9.82 0.92
C LEU A 94 -11.84 -10.65 -0.29
N ILE A 95 -13.15 -10.73 -0.48
CA ILE A 95 -13.79 -11.32 -1.64
C ILE A 95 -13.92 -10.17 -2.64
N LEU A 96 -12.85 -9.91 -3.38
CA LEU A 96 -12.95 -9.06 -4.57
C LEU A 96 -14.01 -9.67 -5.49
N ASP A 97 -14.83 -8.82 -6.10
CA ASP A 97 -15.84 -9.23 -7.08
C ASP A 97 -15.24 -10.24 -8.07
N GLU A 98 -15.95 -11.36 -8.30
CA GLU A 98 -15.49 -12.43 -9.20
C GLU A 98 -15.31 -11.92 -10.64
N TYR A 99 -16.01 -10.83 -10.98
CA TYR A 99 -15.95 -10.19 -12.28
C TYR A 99 -15.02 -8.97 -12.27
N PRO A 100 -13.79 -9.09 -12.79
CA PRO A 100 -12.88 -7.95 -12.86
C PRO A 100 -13.37 -6.89 -13.86
N VAL A 101 -13.02 -5.63 -13.59
CA VAL A 101 -13.01 -4.57 -14.59
C VAL A 101 -11.85 -4.87 -15.56
N THR A 102 -12.16 -5.20 -16.80
CA THR A 102 -11.15 -5.66 -17.79
C THR A 102 -10.83 -4.66 -18.89
N SER A 103 -11.58 -3.56 -18.99
CA SER A 103 -11.46 -2.60 -20.10
C SER A 103 -10.59 -1.40 -19.76
N VAL A 104 -9.59 -1.57 -18.89
CA VAL A 104 -8.61 -0.53 -18.56
C VAL A 104 -7.34 -0.80 -19.36
N TYR A 105 -7.02 0.12 -20.26
CA TYR A 105 -5.83 0.05 -21.09
C TYR A 105 -4.92 1.21 -20.70
N THR A 106 -3.64 0.95 -20.57
CA THR A 106 -2.63 1.96 -20.26
C THR A 106 -1.42 1.68 -21.12
N ASP A 107 -0.80 2.73 -21.65
CA ASP A 107 0.43 2.59 -22.45
C ASP A 107 1.36 3.75 -22.09
N ALA A 108 2.65 3.50 -22.18
CA ALA A 108 3.69 4.47 -21.91
C ALA A 108 4.82 4.34 -22.92
N CYS A 109 5.34 5.48 -23.34
CA CYS A 109 6.59 5.58 -24.08
C CYS A 109 7.53 6.57 -23.36
N PRO A 110 8.78 6.74 -23.81
CA PRO A 110 9.70 7.69 -23.20
C PRO A 110 9.23 9.16 -23.21
N GLU A 111 8.29 9.53 -24.08
CA GLU A 111 7.83 10.91 -24.26
C GLU A 111 6.54 11.23 -23.47
N GLY A 112 5.70 10.22 -23.26
CA GLY A 112 4.41 10.39 -22.60
C GLY A 112 3.74 9.04 -22.34
N GLY A 113 2.56 9.10 -21.74
CA GLY A 113 1.74 7.93 -21.51
C GLY A 113 0.28 8.29 -21.42
N GLY A 114 -0.55 7.27 -21.40
CA GLY A 114 -1.98 7.46 -21.43
C GLY A 114 -2.72 6.24 -20.95
N GLY A 115 -4.04 6.39 -20.91
CA GLY A 115 -4.91 5.28 -20.66
C GLY A 115 -6.31 5.53 -21.16
N HIS A 116 -7.05 4.45 -21.30
CA HIS A 116 -8.42 4.42 -21.76
C HIS A 116 -9.27 3.49 -20.88
N PHE A 117 -10.45 3.96 -20.48
CA PHE A 117 -11.44 3.17 -19.77
C PHE A 117 -12.87 3.59 -20.16
N GLY A 118 -13.62 2.68 -20.77
CA GLY A 118 -15.01 2.93 -21.18
C GLY A 118 -15.07 3.95 -22.33
N SER A 119 -15.57 5.15 -22.04
CA SER A 119 -15.63 6.28 -22.99
C SER A 119 -14.69 7.42 -22.61
N ASP A 120 -13.89 7.23 -21.56
CA ASP A 120 -12.99 8.25 -21.01
C ASP A 120 -11.53 7.85 -21.22
N TRP A 121 -10.67 8.84 -21.36
CA TRP A 121 -9.24 8.65 -21.63
C TRP A 121 -8.43 9.77 -20.99
N PHE A 122 -7.12 9.53 -20.86
CA PHE A 122 -6.16 10.56 -20.50
C PHE A 122 -4.87 10.41 -21.29
N TYR A 123 -4.16 11.52 -21.40
CA TYR A 123 -2.80 11.61 -21.90
C TYR A 123 -2.00 12.47 -20.93
N ALA A 124 -0.75 12.09 -20.69
CA ALA A 124 0.21 12.82 -19.89
C ALA A 124 1.52 12.91 -20.68
N LYS A 125 2.03 14.13 -20.79
CA LYS A 125 3.33 14.38 -21.39
C LYS A 125 4.37 14.46 -20.27
N TRP A 126 5.33 13.55 -20.29
CA TRP A 126 6.27 13.35 -19.17
C TRP A 126 7.07 14.60 -18.80
N ASP A 127 7.62 15.28 -19.80
CA ASP A 127 8.42 16.49 -19.60
C ASP A 127 7.63 17.68 -19.04
N ALA A 128 6.35 17.80 -19.39
CA ALA A 128 5.50 18.93 -19.01
C ALA A 128 4.74 18.67 -17.70
N ASP A 129 4.18 17.47 -17.55
CA ASP A 129 3.29 17.14 -16.43
C ASP A 129 4.04 16.51 -15.25
N PHE A 130 5.17 15.82 -15.50
CA PHE A 130 5.87 15.01 -14.52
C PHE A 130 7.41 15.10 -14.67
N ALA A 131 8.00 16.28 -14.49
CA ALA A 131 9.42 16.54 -14.77
C ALA A 131 10.45 15.57 -14.12
N PHE A 132 10.08 14.83 -13.07
CA PHE A 132 10.93 13.82 -12.43
C PHE A 132 11.10 12.53 -13.26
N THR A 133 10.32 12.34 -14.33
CA THR A 133 10.27 11.07 -15.08
C THR A 133 11.35 10.93 -16.15
N LYS A 134 12.15 11.98 -16.38
CA LYS A 134 13.12 12.05 -17.49
C LYS A 134 14.14 10.90 -17.53
N ASP A 135 14.53 10.40 -16.37
CA ASP A 135 15.54 9.35 -16.23
C ASP A 135 14.95 7.99 -15.80
N LEU A 136 13.62 7.87 -15.79
CA LEU A 136 12.94 6.64 -15.40
C LEU A 136 12.98 5.60 -16.51
N HIS A 137 13.09 4.33 -16.13
CA HIS A 137 13.02 3.21 -17.05
C HIS A 137 11.59 3.06 -17.61
N ILE A 138 11.44 2.47 -18.79
CA ILE A 138 10.13 2.29 -19.44
C ILE A 138 9.11 1.59 -18.53
N ASN A 139 9.52 0.54 -17.81
CA ASN A 139 8.67 -0.15 -16.83
C ASN A 139 8.17 0.77 -15.69
N GLU A 140 8.93 1.80 -15.31
CA GLU A 140 8.51 2.77 -14.30
C GLU A 140 7.47 3.74 -14.86
N LEU A 141 7.59 4.11 -16.14
CA LEU A 141 6.62 4.94 -16.87
C LEU A 141 5.30 4.18 -17.12
N GLU A 142 5.38 2.90 -17.44
CA GLU A 142 4.23 1.99 -17.52
C GLU A 142 3.50 1.91 -16.16
N ALA A 143 4.25 1.70 -15.07
CA ALA A 143 3.69 1.69 -13.72
C ALA A 143 3.06 3.03 -13.34
N LEU A 144 3.70 4.15 -13.70
CA LEU A 144 3.14 5.49 -13.49
C LEU A 144 1.83 5.68 -14.25
N SER A 145 1.73 5.18 -15.48
CA SER A 145 0.50 5.25 -16.29
C SER A 145 -0.66 4.50 -15.62
N VAL A 146 -0.39 3.33 -15.01
CA VAL A 146 -1.39 2.62 -14.18
C VAL A 146 -1.79 3.42 -12.94
N VAL A 147 -0.83 4.10 -12.29
CA VAL A 147 -1.13 4.97 -11.15
C VAL A 147 -2.02 6.14 -11.57
N LEU A 148 -1.77 6.77 -12.71
CA LEU A 148 -2.60 7.85 -13.25
C LEU A 148 -4.01 7.37 -13.57
N ALA A 149 -4.14 6.17 -14.16
CA ALA A 149 -5.43 5.51 -14.38
C ALA A 149 -6.19 5.30 -13.05
N ALA A 150 -5.49 4.84 -12.00
CA ALA A 150 -6.08 4.64 -10.67
C ALA A 150 -6.48 5.97 -10.00
N ILE A 151 -5.73 7.05 -10.20
CA ILE A 151 -6.11 8.39 -9.70
C ILE A 151 -7.38 8.86 -10.40
N ARG A 152 -7.48 8.68 -11.72
CA ARG A 152 -8.62 9.14 -12.51
C ARG A 152 -9.88 8.34 -12.25
N TRP A 153 -9.79 7.02 -12.30
CA TRP A 153 -10.96 6.13 -12.30
C TRP A 153 -11.12 5.29 -11.03
N GLY A 154 -10.18 5.33 -10.09
CA GLY A 154 -10.18 4.47 -8.90
C GLY A 154 -11.44 4.58 -8.04
N LYS A 155 -12.13 5.73 -8.05
CA LYS A 155 -13.44 5.88 -7.39
C LYS A 155 -14.51 4.95 -7.96
N THR A 156 -14.45 4.63 -9.25
CA THR A 156 -15.38 3.71 -9.95
C THR A 156 -14.99 2.23 -9.77
N TRP A 157 -13.76 1.97 -9.30
CA TRP A 157 -13.19 0.64 -9.14
C TRP A 157 -13.29 0.10 -7.70
N GLN A 158 -14.00 0.81 -6.81
CA GLN A 158 -14.10 0.42 -5.40
C GLN A 158 -14.59 -1.03 -5.24
N ASN A 159 -13.83 -1.81 -4.47
CA ASN A 159 -14.09 -3.23 -4.18
C ASN A 159 -14.16 -4.16 -5.41
N LYS A 160 -13.65 -3.72 -6.57
CA LYS A 160 -13.56 -4.54 -7.78
C LYS A 160 -12.12 -4.95 -8.03
N LYS A 161 -11.93 -6.13 -8.61
CA LYS A 161 -10.65 -6.48 -9.24
C LYS A 161 -10.52 -5.67 -10.53
N VAL A 162 -9.37 -5.05 -10.77
CA VAL A 162 -9.10 -4.31 -12.01
C VAL A 162 -7.96 -5.01 -12.73
N ILE A 163 -8.14 -5.27 -14.02
CA ILE A 163 -7.12 -5.79 -14.91
C ILE A 163 -6.75 -4.65 -15.86
N CYS A 164 -5.53 -4.15 -15.71
CA CYS A 164 -4.93 -3.21 -16.65
C CYS A 164 -4.20 -3.99 -17.72
N VAL A 165 -4.46 -3.65 -18.98
CA VAL A 165 -3.67 -4.10 -20.13
C VAL A 165 -2.62 -3.03 -20.39
N LEU A 166 -1.36 -3.44 -20.30
CA LEU A 166 -0.16 -2.67 -20.59
C LEU A 166 0.38 -3.09 -21.95
#